data_AF-A0A109RGK2-F1
#
_entry.id   AF-A0A109RGK2-F1
#
_cell.length_a   1.000
_cell.length_b   1.000
_cell.length_c   1.000
_cell.angle_alpha   90.00
_cell.angle_beta   90.00
_cell.angle_gamma   90.00
#
_symmetry.space_group_name_H-M   'P 1'
#
loop_
_entity.id
_entity.type
_entity.pdbx_description
1 polymer ?
#
loop_
_entity_poly.entity_id
_entity_poly.type
_entity_poly.pdbx_seq_one_letter_code
_entity_poly.pdbx_strand_id
1 'polypeptide(L)' 'MPKTTFISNIIFKLIFAIAFVYLAYSIVLDNGWTFFALLALAFASSDIVQAINIFRLYRRLK' A
#
# COMPACT_ATOMS: atom_id res chain seq x y z
N MET A 1 -9.41 14.46 14.40
CA MET A 1 -8.06 13.92 14.17
C MET A 1 -7.15 15.04 13.67
N PRO A 2 -5.94 15.21 14.22
CA PRO A 2 -5.00 16.21 13.75
C PRO A 2 -4.54 15.90 12.32
N LYS A 3 -4.29 16.95 11.51
CA LYS A 3 -3.84 16.83 10.11
C LYS A 3 -2.56 15.99 9.96
N THR A 4 -1.71 16.00 10.99
CA THR A 4 -0.47 15.21 11.07
C THR A 4 -0.74 13.69 11.08
N THR A 5 -1.82 13.24 11.71
CA THR A 5 -2.22 11.82 11.75
C THR A 5 -2.67 11.32 10.37
N PHE A 6 -3.35 12.16 9.59
CA PHE A 6 -3.76 11.82 8.22
C PHE A 6 -2.55 11.62 7.30
N ILE A 7 -1.60 12.56 7.34
CA ILE A 7 -0.40 12.52 6.50
C ILE A 7 0.49 11.33 6.90
N SER A 8 0.67 11.10 8.21
CA SER A 8 1.44 9.96 8.73
C SER A 8 0.85 8.62 8.27
N ASN A 9 -0.48 8.45 8.31
CA ASN A 9 -1.14 7.23 7.83
C ASN A 9 -0.96 7.00 6.32
N ILE A 10 -1.02 8.06 5.50
CA ILE A 10 -0.78 7.95 4.05
C ILE A 10 0.64 7.48 3.78
N ILE A 11 1.63 8.08 4.46
CA ILE A 11 3.05 7.73 4.30
C ILE A 11 3.28 6.28 4.71
N PHE A 12 2.74 5.86 5.86
CA PHE A 12 2.89 4.49 6.36
C PHE A 12 2.33 3.47 5.35
N LYS A 13 1.13 3.70 4.82
CA LYS A 13 0.53 2.83 3.80
C LYS A 13 1.34 2.76 2.51
N LEU A 14 1.91 3.88 2.07
CA LEU A 14 2.79 3.91 0.90
C LEU A 14 4.07 3.09 1.13
N ILE A 15 4.67 3.18 2.31
CA ILE A 15 5.85 2.39 2.67
C ILE A 15 5.52 0.90 2.66
N PHE A 16 4.40 0.50 3.28
CA PHE A 16 3.96 -0.90 3.27
C PHE A 16 3.65 -1.41 1.86
N ALA A 17 3.01 -0.59 1.03
CA ALA A 17 2.76 -0.94 -0.36
C ALA A 17 4.06 -1.22 -1.12
N ILE A 18 5.07 -0.36 -0.98
CA ILE A 18 6.39 -0.57 -1.61
C ILE A 18 7.04 -1.86 -1.10
N ALA A 19 7.00 -2.11 0.21
CA ALA A 19 7.55 -3.32 0.81
C ALA A 19 6.86 -4.58 0.27
N PHE A 20 5.53 -4.58 0.16
CA PHE A 20 4.77 -5.71 -0.38
C PHE A 20 4.99 -5.91 -1.89
N VAL A 21 5.16 -4.84 -2.67
CA VAL A 21 5.54 -4.96 -4.09
C VAL A 21 6.93 -5.57 -4.23
N TYR A 22 7.89 -5.13 -3.42
CA TYR A 22 9.24 -5.70 -3.42
C TYR A 22 9.22 -7.18 -3.02
N LEU A 23 8.44 -7.53 -2.01
CA LEU A 23 8.25 -8.92 -1.59
C LEU A 23 7.63 -9.76 -2.72
N ALA A 24 6.58 -9.25 -3.37
CA ALA A 24 5.96 -9.92 -4.52
C ALA A 24 6.99 -10.10 -5.65
N TYR A 25 7.79 -9.07 -5.95
CA TYR A 25 8.84 -9.14 -6.96
C TYR A 25 9.89 -10.20 -6.65
N SER A 26 10.39 -10.25 -5.42
CA SER A 26 11.35 -11.27 -4.98
C SER A 26 10.77 -12.69 -5.12
N ILE A 27 9.52 -12.89 -4.67
CA ILE A 27 8.86 -14.19 -4.78
C ILE A 27 8.71 -14.60 -6.26
N VAL A 28 8.32 -13.67 -7.13
CA VAL A 28 8.18 -13.94 -8.57
C VAL A 28 9.51 -14.24 -9.22
N LEU A 29 10.58 -13.56 -8.83
CA LEU A 29 11.92 -13.79 -9.35
C LEU A 29 12.42 -15.21 -9.01
N ASP A 30 12.22 -15.64 -7.77
CA ASP A 30 12.77 -16.91 -7.27
C ASP A 30 11.87 -18.12 -7.58
N ASN A 31 10.55 -17.95 -7.52
CA ASN A 31 9.58 -19.05 -7.57
C ASN A 31 8.50 -18.89 -8.65
N GLY A 32 8.53 -17.81 -9.43
CA GLY A 32 7.48 -17.47 -10.39
C GLY A 32 6.19 -16.98 -9.73
N TRP A 33 5.11 -16.91 -10.51
CA TRP A 33 3.80 -16.45 -10.04
C TRP A 33 3.13 -17.50 -9.13
N THR A 34 3.44 -17.42 -7.84
CA THR A 34 2.85 -18.27 -6.80
C THR A 34 1.69 -17.56 -6.10
N PHE A 35 0.89 -18.33 -5.34
CA PHE A 35 -0.17 -17.78 -4.50
C PHE A 35 0.34 -16.66 -3.57
N PHE A 36 1.53 -16.82 -2.98
CA PHE A 36 2.12 -15.82 -2.10
C PHE A 36 2.53 -14.54 -2.83
N ALA A 37 2.99 -14.62 -4.08
CA ALA A 37 3.24 -13.43 -4.90
C ALA A 37 1.95 -12.65 -5.17
N LEU A 38 0.87 -13.36 -5.54
CA LEU A 38 -0.45 -12.74 -5.77
C LEU A 38 -1.02 -12.14 -4.49
N LEU A 39 -0.85 -12.81 -3.35
CA LEU A 39 -1.28 -12.33 -2.05
C LEU A 39 -0.53 -11.04 -1.65
N ALA A 40 0.79 -11.01 -1.81
CA ALA A 40 1.59 -9.82 -1.56
C ALA A 40 1.19 -8.65 -2.47
N LEU A 41 0.91 -8.92 -3.74
CA LEU A 41 0.41 -7.93 -4.69
C LEU A 41 -0.98 -7.38 -4.29
N ALA A 42 -1.86 -8.24 -3.76
CA ALA A 42 -3.18 -7.85 -3.27
C ALA A 42 -3.08 -6.94 -2.02
N PHE A 43 -2.17 -7.26 -1.09
CA PHE A 43 -1.91 -6.39 0.06
C PHE A 43 -1.34 -5.04 -0.37
N ALA A 44 -0.35 -5.01 -1.27
CA ALA A 44 0.18 -3.77 -1.83
C ALA A 44 -0.92 -2.91 -2.46
N SER A 45 -1.79 -3.53 -3.26
CA SER A 45 -2.88 -2.86 -3.94
C SER A 45 -3.90 -2.29 -2.94
N SER A 46 -4.23 -3.05 -1.89
CA SER A 46 -5.12 -2.59 -0.82
C SER A 46 -4.56 -1.36 -0.10
N ASP A 47 -3.26 -1.34 0.22
CA ASP A 47 -2.63 -0.20 0.87
C ASP A 47 -2.58 1.04 -0.03
N ILE A 48 -2.33 0.88 -1.33
CA ILE A 48 -2.40 1.98 -2.31
C ILE A 48 -3.81 2.55 -2.38
N VAL A 49 -4.84 1.71 -2.51
CA VAL A 49 -6.24 2.16 -2.59
C VAL A 49 -6.64 2.89 -1.30
N GLN A 50 -6.25 2.37 -0.14
CA GLN A 50 -6.53 3.03 1.14
C GLN A 50 -5.80 4.37 1.26
N ALA A 51 -4.53 4.47 0.84
CA ALA A 51 -3.80 5.73 0.81
C ALA A 51 -4.49 6.78 -0.10
N ILE A 52 -4.94 6.37 -1.28
CA ILE A 52 -5.69 7.24 -2.22
C ILE A 52 -7.02 7.69 -1.61
N ASN A 53 -7.77 6.79 -0.97
CA ASN A 53 -9.05 7.12 -0.35
C ASN A 53 -8.89 8.12 0.81
N ILE A 54 -7.86 7.94 1.65
CA ILE A 54 -7.53 8.88 2.73
C ILE A 54 -7.14 10.24 2.15
N PHE A 55 -6.34 10.27 1.07
CA PHE A 55 -5.97 11.50 0.39
C PHE A 55 -7.19 12.23 -0.23
N ARG A 56 -8.10 11.49 -0.87
CA ARG A 56 -9.36 12.04 -1.40
C ARG A 56 -10.23 12.60 -0.29
N LEU A 57 -10.32 11.92 0.84
CA LEU A 57 -11.06 12.38 2.02
C LEU A 57 -10.46 13.69 2.57
N TYR A 58 -9.14 13.76 2.67
CA TYR A 58 -8.43 14.98 3.07
C TYR A 58 -8.72 16.15 2.12
N ARG A 59 -8.75 15.91 0.81
CA ARG A 59 -9.11 16.94 -0.18
C ARG A 59 -10.57 17.40 -0.12
N ARG A 60 -11.50 16.56 0.35
CA ARG A 60 -12.92 16.93 0.50
C ARG A 60 -13.21 17.69 1.79
N LEU A 61 -12.39 17.49 2.82
CA LEU A 61 -12.54 18.12 4.13
C LEU A 61 -11.78 19.45 4.26
N LYS A 62 -10.99 19.83 3.24
CA LYS A 62 -10.23 21.07 3.16
C LYS A 62 -10.90 22.00 2.15
#